data_AF-A0AAQ0IYF4-F1
#
_entry.id   AF-A0AAQ0IYF4-F1
#
_cell.length_a   1.000
_cell.length_b   1.000
_cell.length_c   1.000
_cell.angle_alpha   90.00
_cell.angle_beta   90.00
_cell.angle_gamma   90.00
#
_symmetry.space_group_name_H-M   'P 1'
#
loop_
_entity.id
_entity.type
_entity.pdbx_description
1 polymer ?
#
loop_
_entity_poly.entity_id
_entity_poly.type
_entity_poly.pdbx_seq_one_letter_code
_entity_poly.pdbx_strand_id
1 'polypeptide(L)'
;MVSKFYGVVVGVAALLLPQASQAQPIRPQVVPESRINVRFYEVSAAQSDQLARAIAQSAPKVNGKPVLGKASYQLDWQLETDQLQGLCQLSRVTVTTRATVELPRWRQSENSGEGKNNAADPARQRWARLLASMFDYESRFKEMVQQGANQVGGAIAGLPAHSDCQALRYAAWAAGQGELVKIRSRIADFQRQTRYGEQLGVHWPK
;
A
#
# COMPACT_ATOMS: atom_id res chain seq x y z
N MET A 1 -31.47 54.62 4.52
CA MET A 1 -32.08 55.60 5.46
C MET A 1 -33.25 54.93 6.16
N VAL A 2 -33.47 55.31 7.42
CA VAL A 2 -34.17 54.59 8.50
C VAL A 2 -35.57 54.06 8.15
N SER A 3 -35.91 52.88 8.65
CA SER A 3 -37.31 52.54 8.95
C SER A 3 -37.40 51.71 10.23
N LYS A 4 -38.00 52.31 11.27
CA LYS A 4 -38.46 51.63 12.49
C LYS A 4 -39.93 51.26 12.26
N PHE A 5 -40.30 50.00 12.47
CA PHE A 5 -41.70 49.60 12.62
C PHE A 5 -41.92 48.81 13.91
N TYR A 6 -42.97 49.23 14.60
CA TYR A 6 -43.49 48.69 15.86
C TYR A 6 -44.09 47.31 15.64
N GLY A 7 -43.96 46.45 16.65
CA GLY A 7 -44.38 45.05 16.61
C GLY A 7 -45.88 44.81 16.58
N VAL A 8 -46.23 43.63 16.10
CA VAL A 8 -47.45 42.91 16.44
C VAL A 8 -47.01 41.50 16.83
N VAL A 9 -47.20 41.14 18.10
CA VAL A 9 -46.98 39.78 18.59
C VAL A 9 -48.23 38.98 18.23
N VAL A 10 -48.16 38.22 17.14
CA VAL A 10 -49.14 37.16 16.84
C VAL A 10 -48.58 35.88 17.46
N GLY A 11 -49.30 35.36 18.46
CA GLY A 11 -48.96 34.11 19.14
C GLY A 11 -48.94 32.95 18.15
N VAL A 12 -47.75 32.44 17.88
CA VAL A 12 -47.56 31.19 17.13
C VAL A 12 -47.63 30.06 18.15
N ALA A 13 -48.69 29.26 18.09
CA ALA A 13 -48.74 27.96 18.76
C ALA A 13 -47.59 27.11 18.22
N ALA A 14 -46.57 26.89 19.04
CA ALA A 14 -45.44 26.04 18.72
C ALA A 14 -45.92 24.58 18.67
N LEU A 15 -46.18 24.09 17.46
CA LEU A 15 -46.32 22.66 17.19
C LEU A 15 -44.98 21.99 17.50
N LEU A 16 -44.90 21.34 18.67
CA LEU A 16 -43.80 20.45 19.03
C LEU A 16 -43.86 19.22 18.11
N LEU A 17 -43.22 19.31 16.95
CA LEU A 17 -42.96 18.14 16.11
C LEU A 17 -41.98 17.23 16.87
N PRO A 18 -42.31 15.93 17.06
CA PRO A 18 -41.35 15.00 17.63
C PRO A 18 -40.15 14.92 16.69
N GLN A 19 -38.97 15.28 17.22
CA GLN A 19 -37.73 15.03 16.51
C GLN A 19 -37.55 13.51 16.43
N ALA A 20 -37.91 12.93 15.29
CA ALA A 20 -37.50 11.58 14.96
C ALA A 20 -35.97 11.57 15.00
N SER A 21 -35.38 10.97 16.05
CA SER A 21 -33.96 10.65 16.07
C SER A 21 -33.70 9.76 14.85
N GLN A 22 -33.18 10.36 13.78
CA GLN A 22 -32.66 9.58 12.66
C GLN A 22 -31.49 8.78 13.22
N ALA A 23 -31.67 7.47 13.34
CA ALA A 23 -30.56 6.57 13.60
C ALA A 23 -29.51 6.84 12.52
N GLN A 24 -28.37 7.39 12.92
CA GLN A 24 -27.28 7.62 11.98
C GLN A 24 -26.91 6.28 11.36
N PRO A 25 -26.80 6.19 10.01
CA PRO A 25 -26.38 4.95 9.39
C PRO A 25 -25.02 4.57 9.97
N ILE A 26 -24.95 3.37 10.55
CA ILE A 26 -23.70 2.82 11.08
C ILE A 26 -22.75 2.72 9.89
N ARG A 27 -21.73 3.57 9.86
CA ARG A 27 -20.71 3.51 8.82
C ARG A 27 -19.88 2.26 9.07
N PRO A 28 -19.69 1.38 8.06
CA PRO A 28 -18.86 0.22 8.25
C PRO A 28 -17.45 0.64 8.66
N GLN A 29 -16.89 -0.01 9.68
CA GLN A 29 -15.53 0.23 10.11
C GLN A 29 -14.55 -0.29 9.05
N VAL A 30 -13.58 0.51 8.62
CA VAL A 30 -12.49 0.07 7.73
C VAL A 30 -11.23 -0.16 8.55
N VAL A 31 -10.70 -1.37 8.52
CA VAL A 31 -9.50 -1.78 9.27
C VAL A 31 -8.41 -2.23 8.31
N PRO A 32 -7.39 -1.39 8.03
CA PRO A 32 -6.24 -1.79 7.24
C PRO A 32 -5.22 -2.55 8.10
N GLU A 33 -4.79 -3.72 7.64
CA GLU A 33 -3.70 -4.50 8.22
C GLU A 33 -2.53 -4.64 7.24
N SER A 34 -1.30 -4.68 7.75
CA SER A 34 -0.10 -4.81 6.92
C SER A 34 0.92 -5.78 7.52
N ARG A 35 1.38 -6.73 6.70
CA ARG A 35 2.42 -7.71 7.04
C ARG A 35 3.47 -7.69 5.94
N ILE A 36 4.60 -7.04 6.21
CA ILE A 36 5.69 -6.87 5.23
C ILE A 36 6.90 -7.65 5.74
N ASN A 37 7.39 -8.57 4.91
CA ASN A 37 8.60 -9.34 5.18
C ASN A 37 9.73 -8.84 4.28
N VAL A 38 10.87 -8.50 4.87
CA VAL A 38 12.09 -8.15 4.12
C VAL A 38 13.05 -9.33 4.22
N ARG A 39 13.44 -9.86 3.08
CA ARG A 39 14.40 -10.96 2.94
C ARG A 39 15.61 -10.47 2.18
N PHE A 40 16.74 -11.10 2.46
CA PHE A 40 17.98 -10.81 1.77
C PHE A 40 18.49 -12.03 1.03
N TYR A 41 18.93 -11.84 -0.22
CA TYR A 41 19.75 -12.82 -0.92
C TYR A 41 21.22 -12.45 -0.74
N GLU A 42 22.05 -13.46 -0.49
CA GLU A 42 23.45 -13.26 -0.17
C GLU A 42 24.27 -13.10 -1.45
N VAL A 43 24.97 -11.97 -1.58
CA VAL A 43 25.92 -11.68 -2.65
C VAL A 43 27.31 -11.92 -2.08
N SER A 44 27.96 -13.00 -2.51
CA SER A 44 29.32 -13.34 -2.06
C SER A 44 30.34 -12.84 -3.08
N ALA A 45 31.07 -11.79 -2.72
CA ALA A 45 32.14 -11.23 -3.54
C ALA A 45 33.25 -10.72 -2.62
N ALA A 46 34.50 -11.13 -2.87
CA ALA A 46 35.64 -10.67 -2.08
C ALA A 46 36.05 -9.25 -2.47
N GLN A 47 35.98 -8.93 -3.76
CA GLN A 47 36.37 -7.65 -4.36
C GLN A 47 35.19 -6.98 -5.07
N SER A 48 35.26 -5.67 -5.25
CA SER A 48 34.13 -4.91 -5.81
C SER A 48 33.86 -5.18 -7.29
N ASP A 49 34.89 -5.51 -8.06
CA ASP A 49 34.80 -5.88 -9.49
C ASP A 49 34.06 -7.22 -9.70
N GLN A 50 33.96 -8.05 -8.67
CA GLN A 50 33.23 -9.32 -8.69
C GLN A 50 31.72 -9.14 -8.41
N LEU A 51 31.29 -7.99 -7.87
CA LEU A 51 29.91 -7.76 -7.42
C LEU A 51 28.88 -7.97 -8.51
N ALA A 52 29.10 -7.42 -9.70
CA ALA A 52 28.15 -7.49 -10.80
C ALA A 52 27.84 -8.96 -11.17
N ARG A 53 28.89 -9.80 -11.24
CA ARG A 53 28.76 -11.22 -11.53
C ARG A 53 28.09 -11.97 -10.37
N ALA A 54 28.49 -11.69 -9.13
CA ALA A 54 27.92 -12.33 -7.94
C ALA A 54 26.42 -12.02 -7.77
N ILE A 55 26.01 -10.79 -8.08
CA ILE A 55 24.60 -10.39 -8.13
C ILE A 55 23.88 -11.17 -9.23
N ALA A 56 24.40 -11.19 -10.47
CA ALA A 56 23.74 -11.89 -11.57
C ALA A 56 23.50 -13.39 -11.30
N GLN A 57 24.34 -14.02 -10.47
CA GLN A 57 24.22 -15.42 -10.07
C GLN A 57 23.18 -15.67 -8.96
N SER A 58 23.02 -14.73 -8.03
CA SER A 58 22.18 -14.88 -6.82
C SER A 58 20.86 -14.12 -6.88
N ALA A 59 20.76 -13.15 -7.78
CA ALA A 59 19.62 -12.24 -7.88
C ALA A 59 18.31 -12.98 -8.23
N PRO A 60 17.17 -12.52 -7.67
CA PRO A 60 15.87 -13.00 -8.09
C PRO A 60 15.65 -12.73 -9.58
N LYS A 61 14.83 -13.58 -10.20
CA LYS A 61 14.50 -13.46 -11.63
C LYS A 61 13.05 -13.01 -11.83
N VAL A 62 12.86 -12.11 -12.79
CA VAL A 62 11.56 -11.69 -13.32
C VAL A 62 11.59 -11.91 -14.82
N ASN A 63 10.65 -12.72 -15.34
CA ASN A 63 10.61 -13.13 -16.76
C ASN A 63 11.97 -13.68 -17.26
N GLY A 64 12.63 -14.50 -16.42
CA GLY A 64 13.92 -15.11 -16.72
C GLY A 64 15.15 -14.20 -16.57
N LYS A 65 14.97 -12.88 -16.36
CA LYS A 65 16.06 -11.91 -16.24
C LYS A 65 16.37 -11.60 -14.77
N PRO A 66 17.64 -11.53 -14.36
CA PRO A 66 18.01 -11.13 -13.00
C PRO A 66 17.60 -9.68 -12.74
N VAL A 67 17.11 -9.40 -11.53
CA VAL A 67 16.77 -8.05 -11.06
C VAL A 67 17.43 -7.78 -9.71
N LEU A 68 17.87 -6.54 -9.48
CA LEU A 68 18.56 -6.18 -8.22
C LEU A 68 17.68 -6.41 -6.99
N GLY A 69 16.39 -6.13 -7.09
CA GLY A 69 15.43 -6.36 -6.03
C GLY A 69 14.11 -6.85 -6.60
N LYS A 70 13.33 -7.52 -5.75
CA LYS A 70 11.99 -7.99 -6.10
C LYS A 70 11.05 -7.78 -4.93
N ALA A 71 9.98 -7.05 -5.15
CA ALA A 71 8.85 -7.00 -4.24
C ALA A 71 7.62 -7.72 -4.82
N SER A 72 6.86 -8.37 -3.95
CA SER A 72 5.60 -9.02 -4.28
C SER A 72 4.55 -8.60 -3.26
N TYR A 73 3.42 -8.10 -3.73
CA TYR A 73 2.33 -7.57 -2.91
C TYR A 73 1.05 -8.36 -3.19
N GLN A 74 0.34 -8.69 -2.11
CA GLN A 74 -0.98 -9.31 -2.13
C GLN A 74 -1.91 -8.49 -1.24
N LEU A 75 -3.11 -8.21 -1.73
CA LEU A 75 -4.18 -7.61 -0.95
C LEU A 75 -5.36 -8.57 -0.93
N ASP A 76 -5.92 -8.77 0.25
CA ASP A 76 -7.13 -9.56 0.48
C ASP A 76 -8.05 -8.77 1.43
N TRP A 77 -9.34 -9.07 1.44
CA TRP A 77 -10.28 -8.46 2.38
C TRP A 77 -11.25 -9.46 2.98
N GLN A 78 -11.69 -9.14 4.20
CA GLN A 78 -12.70 -9.86 4.95
C GLN A 78 -13.83 -8.91 5.31
N LEU A 79 -15.06 -9.43 5.31
CA LEU A 79 -16.28 -8.68 5.52
C LEU A 79 -16.98 -9.22 6.76
N GLU A 80 -17.35 -8.33 7.67
CA GLU A 80 -18.36 -8.59 8.69
C GLU A 80 -19.66 -7.94 8.24
N THR A 81 -20.73 -8.71 8.28
CA THR A 81 -22.05 -8.32 7.78
C THR A 81 -23.10 -8.55 8.85
N ASP A 82 -24.02 -7.60 8.97
CA ASP A 82 -25.19 -7.72 9.83
C ASP A 82 -26.44 -7.88 8.97
N GLN A 83 -27.39 -8.66 9.47
CA GLN A 83 -28.71 -8.80 8.87
C GLN A 83 -29.74 -8.08 9.73
N LEU A 84 -30.36 -7.04 9.18
CA LEU A 84 -31.35 -6.21 9.87
C LEU A 84 -32.57 -6.02 8.97
N GLN A 85 -33.76 -6.38 9.46
CA GLN A 85 -35.04 -6.17 8.75
C GLN A 85 -35.05 -6.72 7.30
N GLY A 86 -34.38 -7.84 7.06
CA GLY A 86 -34.31 -8.46 5.72
C GLY A 86 -33.28 -7.83 4.78
N LEU A 87 -32.49 -6.86 5.25
CA LEU A 87 -31.36 -6.31 4.52
C LEU A 87 -30.04 -6.81 5.14
N CYS A 88 -29.06 -7.04 4.29
CA CYS A 88 -27.68 -7.31 4.65
C CYS A 88 -26.84 -6.04 4.47
N GLN A 89 -26.14 -5.64 5.52
CA GLN A 89 -25.28 -4.45 5.53
C GLN A 89 -23.88 -4.80 6.04
N LEU A 90 -22.90 -3.99 5.67
CA LEU A 90 -21.54 -4.13 6.20
C LEU A 90 -21.44 -3.48 7.57
N SER A 91 -20.74 -4.14 8.50
CA SER A 91 -20.37 -3.57 9.80
C SER A 91 -18.86 -3.34 9.90
N ARG A 92 -18.05 -4.22 9.29
CA ARG A 92 -16.59 -4.05 9.19
C ARG A 92 -16.04 -4.59 7.87
N VAL A 93 -15.02 -3.91 7.36
CA VAL A 93 -14.18 -4.34 6.26
C VAL A 93 -12.73 -4.36 6.74
N THR A 94 -12.12 -5.53 6.79
CA THR A 94 -10.70 -5.67 7.12
C THR A 94 -9.92 -5.93 5.84
N VAL A 95 -9.00 -5.03 5.48
CA VAL A 95 -8.17 -5.16 4.28
C VAL A 95 -6.75 -5.51 4.70
N THR A 96 -6.29 -6.70 4.33
CA THR A 96 -4.95 -7.19 4.68
C THR A 96 -4.00 -7.05 3.49
N THR A 97 -2.90 -6.35 3.71
CA THR A 97 -1.76 -6.29 2.80
C THR A 97 -0.67 -7.26 3.25
N ARG A 98 -0.24 -8.18 2.38
CA ARG A 98 0.93 -9.04 2.57
C ARG A 98 1.99 -8.70 1.53
N ALA A 99 3.23 -8.51 1.96
CA ALA A 99 4.33 -8.25 1.04
C ALA A 99 5.59 -9.02 1.39
N THR A 100 6.35 -9.42 0.37
CA THR A 100 7.73 -9.87 0.51
C THR A 100 8.62 -9.00 -0.36
N VAL A 101 9.64 -8.41 0.23
CA VAL A 101 10.66 -7.61 -0.45
C VAL A 101 11.99 -8.33 -0.33
N GLU A 102 12.64 -8.59 -1.46
CA GLU A 102 13.90 -9.30 -1.58
C GLU A 102 14.99 -8.34 -2.08
N LEU A 103 16.02 -8.13 -1.25
CA LEU A 103 17.12 -7.18 -1.49
C LEU A 103 18.48 -7.89 -1.36
N PRO A 104 19.56 -7.40 -2.00
CA PRO A 104 20.85 -8.03 -1.86
C PRO A 104 21.49 -7.69 -0.52
N ARG A 105 22.30 -8.62 -0.02
CA ARG A 105 23.25 -8.38 1.08
C ARG A 105 24.64 -8.80 0.65
N TRP A 106 25.56 -7.84 0.59
CA TRP A 106 26.95 -8.14 0.24
C TRP A 106 27.70 -8.72 1.44
N ARG A 107 28.06 -10.01 1.35
CA ARG A 107 29.00 -10.69 2.25
C ARG A 107 30.40 -10.63 1.67
N GLN A 108 31.30 -9.94 2.37
CA GLN A 108 32.73 -10.00 2.08
C GLN A 108 33.37 -11.16 2.85
N SER A 109 34.43 -11.71 2.26
CA SER A 109 35.33 -12.65 2.93
C SER A 109 36.14 -11.89 3.99
N GLU A 110 36.33 -12.48 5.17
CA GLU A 110 37.12 -11.88 6.27
C GLU A 110 38.59 -11.60 5.87
N ASN A 111 39.06 -12.19 4.77
CA ASN A 111 40.45 -12.16 4.32
C ASN A 111 40.75 -11.22 3.13
N SER A 112 39.79 -10.41 2.65
CA SER A 112 39.97 -9.63 1.41
C SER A 112 40.90 -8.42 1.51
N GLY A 113 41.27 -7.96 2.71
CA GLY A 113 42.11 -6.77 2.92
C GLY A 113 41.42 -5.44 2.57
N GLU A 114 40.67 -5.41 1.47
CA GLU A 114 39.64 -4.42 1.14
C GLU A 114 38.36 -4.75 1.92
N GLY A 115 37.86 -3.81 2.73
CA GLY A 115 36.56 -3.95 3.39
C GLY A 115 36.53 -4.39 4.86
N LYS A 116 37.62 -4.21 5.62
CA LYS A 116 37.55 -4.20 7.11
C LYS A 116 36.65 -3.05 7.58
N ASN A 117 35.32 -3.20 7.64
CA ASN A 117 34.34 -2.22 8.16
C ASN A 117 34.78 -0.74 8.01
N ASN A 118 35.36 -0.40 6.85
CA ASN A 118 36.00 0.89 6.67
C ASN A 118 35.03 1.74 5.89
N ALA A 119 34.33 2.64 6.58
CA ALA A 119 33.39 3.56 5.97
C ALA A 119 34.03 4.45 4.87
N ALA A 120 35.37 4.51 4.80
CA ALA A 120 36.11 5.21 3.77
C ALA A 120 36.31 4.40 2.46
N ASP A 121 35.97 3.10 2.42
CA ASP A 121 36.08 2.29 1.20
C ASP A 121 35.06 2.78 0.14
N PRO A 122 35.52 3.27 -1.03
CA PRO A 122 34.64 3.75 -2.09
C PRO A 122 33.63 2.70 -2.59
N ALA A 123 33.99 1.42 -2.58
CA ALA A 123 33.09 0.34 -2.97
C ALA A 123 31.96 0.15 -1.95
N ARG A 124 32.28 0.23 -0.65
CA ARG A 124 31.26 0.20 0.42
C ARG A 124 30.33 1.41 0.36
N GLN A 125 30.85 2.60 0.04
CA GLN A 125 30.03 3.79 -0.15
C GLN A 125 29.11 3.67 -1.38
N ARG A 126 29.57 3.09 -2.48
CA ARG A 126 28.72 2.80 -3.65
C ARG A 126 27.63 1.78 -3.32
N TRP A 127 27.99 0.72 -2.60
CA TRP A 127 27.04 -0.30 -2.13
C TRP A 127 25.96 0.28 -1.21
N ALA A 128 26.36 1.09 -0.22
CA ALA A 128 25.44 1.74 0.70
C ALA A 128 24.47 2.68 -0.03
N ARG A 129 24.95 3.45 -1.02
CA ARG A 129 24.12 4.30 -1.87
C ARG A 129 23.12 3.48 -2.69
N LEU A 130 23.56 2.39 -3.31
CA LEU A 130 22.67 1.49 -4.05
C LEU A 130 21.55 0.95 -3.14
N LEU A 131 21.91 0.41 -1.97
CA LEU A 131 20.90 -0.10 -1.03
C LEU A 131 19.93 0.99 -0.57
N ALA A 132 20.41 2.20 -0.28
CA ALA A 132 19.55 3.32 0.07
C ALA A 132 18.56 3.67 -1.07
N SER A 133 19.05 3.73 -2.32
CA SER A 133 18.20 3.91 -3.51
C SER A 133 17.17 2.81 -3.67
N MET A 134 17.54 1.55 -3.41
CA MET A 134 16.61 0.43 -3.46
C MET A 134 15.54 0.54 -2.36
N PHE A 135 15.91 0.92 -1.14
CA PHE A 135 14.95 1.13 -0.06
C PHE A 135 13.98 2.29 -0.36
N ASP A 136 14.46 3.40 -0.93
CA ASP A 136 13.58 4.51 -1.35
C ASP A 136 12.65 4.06 -2.48
N TYR A 137 13.16 3.34 -3.47
CA TYR A 137 12.32 2.80 -4.55
C TYR A 137 11.21 1.88 -4.02
N GLU A 138 11.54 0.97 -3.10
CA GLU A 138 10.58 0.04 -2.50
C GLU A 138 9.60 0.73 -1.53
N SER A 139 10.02 1.80 -0.85
CA SER A 139 9.14 2.55 0.06
C SER A 139 7.99 3.21 -0.70
N ARG A 140 8.21 3.66 -1.96
CA ARG A 140 7.15 4.21 -2.82
C ARG A 140 6.08 3.17 -3.16
N PHE A 141 6.46 1.92 -3.41
CA PHE A 141 5.48 0.85 -3.62
C PHE A 141 4.69 0.54 -2.36
N LYS A 142 5.35 0.48 -1.20
CA LYS A 142 4.67 0.31 0.08
C LYS A 142 3.62 1.40 0.30
N GLU A 143 3.97 2.67 0.10
CA GLU A 143 3.03 3.80 0.23
C GLU A 143 1.83 3.66 -0.72
N MET A 144 2.08 3.36 -2.00
CA MET A 144 1.02 3.18 -2.99
C MET A 144 0.08 2.02 -2.64
N VAL A 145 0.62 0.90 -2.16
CA VAL A 145 -0.17 -0.27 -1.77
C VAL A 145 -0.97 0.01 -0.50
N GLN A 146 -0.40 0.70 0.49
CA GLN A 146 -1.11 1.08 1.71
C GLN A 146 -2.27 2.05 1.41
N GLN A 147 -2.04 3.05 0.56
CA GLN A 147 -3.10 3.93 0.07
C GLN A 147 -4.17 3.13 -0.69
N GLY A 148 -3.74 2.19 -1.53
CA GLY A 148 -4.62 1.28 -2.25
C GLY A 148 -5.50 0.42 -1.34
N ALA A 149 -4.95 -0.12 -0.25
CA ALA A 149 -5.71 -0.88 0.74
C ALA A 149 -6.82 -0.04 1.39
N ASN A 150 -6.53 1.23 1.70
CA ASN A 150 -7.53 2.16 2.21
C ASN A 150 -8.62 2.46 1.17
N GLN A 151 -8.24 2.59 -0.11
CA GLN A 151 -9.19 2.81 -1.21
C GLN A 151 -10.11 1.60 -1.40
N VAL A 152 -9.57 0.38 -1.37
CA VAL A 152 -10.35 -0.87 -1.39
C VAL A 152 -11.35 -0.89 -0.23
N GLY A 153 -10.87 -0.63 1.00
CA GLY A 153 -11.73 -0.64 2.18
C GLY A 153 -12.84 0.41 2.11
N GLY A 154 -12.52 1.63 1.67
CA GLY A 154 -13.49 2.71 1.49
C GLY A 154 -14.52 2.42 0.39
N ALA A 155 -14.09 1.87 -0.75
CA ALA A 155 -14.99 1.50 -1.84
C ALA A 155 -15.98 0.42 -1.41
N ILE A 156 -15.53 -0.58 -0.65
CA ILE A 156 -16.38 -1.64 -0.13
C ILE A 156 -17.33 -1.09 0.96
N ALA A 157 -16.82 -0.30 1.91
CA ALA A 157 -17.63 0.29 2.97
C ALA A 157 -18.67 1.30 2.47
N GLY A 158 -18.49 1.84 1.26
CA GLY A 158 -19.45 2.72 0.60
C GLY A 158 -20.63 2.01 -0.07
N LEU A 159 -20.65 0.67 -0.09
CA LEU A 159 -21.74 -0.08 -0.70
C LEU A 159 -23.04 0.09 0.12
N PRO A 160 -24.19 0.26 -0.56
CA PRO A 160 -25.49 0.28 0.12
C PRO A 160 -25.79 -1.10 0.72
N ALA A 161 -26.77 -1.16 1.63
CA ALA A 161 -27.31 -2.44 2.06
C ALA A 161 -27.97 -3.18 0.88
N HIS A 162 -27.88 -4.51 0.87
CA HIS A 162 -28.49 -5.37 -0.13
C HIS A 162 -29.61 -6.22 0.50
N SER A 163 -30.51 -6.76 -0.32
CA SER A 163 -31.54 -7.71 0.15
C SER A 163 -30.97 -9.05 0.62
N ASP A 164 -29.75 -9.38 0.20
CA ASP A 164 -29.10 -10.65 0.51
C ASP A 164 -27.59 -10.47 0.67
N CYS A 165 -26.99 -11.27 1.56
CA CYS A 165 -25.56 -11.14 1.87
C CYS A 165 -24.65 -11.65 0.74
N GLN A 166 -25.14 -12.49 -0.18
CA GLN A 166 -24.30 -12.97 -1.27
C GLN A 166 -24.11 -11.89 -2.35
N ALA A 167 -25.17 -11.15 -2.67
CA ALA A 167 -25.14 -9.98 -3.53
C ALA A 167 -24.23 -8.90 -2.94
N LEU A 168 -24.32 -8.64 -1.63
CA LEU A 168 -23.40 -7.73 -0.94
C LEU A 168 -21.94 -8.20 -1.07
N ARG A 169 -21.65 -9.48 -0.85
CA ARG A 169 -20.30 -10.03 -0.97
C ARG A 169 -19.77 -9.95 -2.40
N TYR A 170 -20.61 -10.20 -3.39
CA TYR A 170 -20.24 -10.05 -4.80
C TYR A 170 -19.98 -8.59 -5.17
N ALA A 171 -20.84 -7.67 -4.74
CA ALA A 171 -20.65 -6.23 -4.93
C ALA A 171 -19.35 -5.74 -4.26
N ALA A 172 -19.06 -6.20 -3.04
CA ALA A 172 -17.79 -5.94 -2.35
C ALA A 172 -16.59 -6.50 -3.12
N TRP A 173 -16.70 -7.72 -3.65
CA TRP A 173 -15.65 -8.28 -4.49
C TRP A 173 -15.39 -7.42 -5.73
N ALA A 174 -16.45 -7.03 -6.45
CA ALA A 174 -16.35 -6.21 -7.65
C ALA A 174 -15.75 -4.82 -7.36
N ALA A 175 -16.19 -4.17 -6.27
CA ALA A 175 -15.66 -2.88 -5.82
C ALA A 175 -14.15 -3.00 -5.50
N GLY A 176 -13.76 -4.02 -4.74
CA GLY A 176 -12.35 -4.29 -4.42
C GLY A 176 -11.50 -4.55 -5.67
N GLN A 177 -11.99 -5.37 -6.62
CA GLN A 177 -11.28 -5.62 -7.89
C GLN A 177 -11.09 -4.34 -8.71
N GLY A 178 -12.10 -3.46 -8.74
CA GLY A 178 -12.00 -2.17 -9.43
C GLY A 178 -10.86 -1.31 -8.89
N GLU A 179 -10.69 -1.24 -7.57
CA GLU A 179 -9.57 -0.53 -6.95
C GLU A 179 -8.22 -1.22 -7.18
N LEU A 180 -8.16 -2.56 -7.16
CA LEU A 180 -6.93 -3.31 -7.48
C LEU A 180 -6.40 -3.01 -8.88
N VAL A 181 -7.26 -2.83 -9.88
CA VAL A 181 -6.85 -2.45 -11.24
C VAL A 181 -6.18 -1.07 -11.23
N LYS A 182 -6.73 -0.09 -10.51
CA LYS A 182 -6.16 1.26 -10.39
C LYS A 182 -4.78 1.24 -9.71
N ILE A 183 -4.66 0.48 -8.61
CA ILE A 183 -3.39 0.32 -7.89
C ILE A 183 -2.32 -0.29 -8.80
N ARG A 184 -2.66 -1.36 -9.54
CA ARG A 184 -1.74 -1.98 -10.52
C ARG A 184 -1.31 -1.00 -11.60
N SER A 185 -2.23 -0.19 -12.13
CA SER A 185 -1.88 0.85 -13.12
C SER A 185 -0.89 1.85 -12.54
N ARG A 186 -1.17 2.38 -11.34
CA ARG A 186 -0.30 3.37 -10.68
C ARG A 186 1.11 2.82 -10.41
N ILE A 187 1.21 1.56 -9.97
CA ILE A 187 2.49 0.87 -9.79
C ILE A 187 3.24 0.78 -11.12
N ALA A 188 2.57 0.36 -12.19
CA ALA A 188 3.17 0.23 -13.51
C ALA A 188 3.60 1.58 -14.11
N ASP A 189 2.82 2.64 -13.88
CA ASP A 189 3.15 4.02 -14.26
C ASP A 189 4.42 4.49 -13.55
N PHE A 190 4.49 4.31 -12.23
CA PHE A 190 5.66 4.68 -11.43
C PHE A 190 6.91 3.90 -11.87
N GLN A 191 6.78 2.61 -12.14
CA GLN A 191 7.86 1.78 -12.70
C GLN A 191 8.37 2.33 -14.03
N ARG A 192 7.48 2.69 -14.96
CA ARG A 192 7.89 3.28 -16.25
C ARG A 192 8.55 4.65 -16.07
N GLN A 193 7.95 5.52 -15.26
CA GLN A 193 8.45 6.88 -15.04
C GLN A 193 9.86 6.87 -14.48
N THR A 194 10.11 6.04 -13.47
CA THR A 194 11.43 5.92 -12.80
C THR A 194 12.43 5.06 -13.57
N ARG A 195 12.08 4.53 -14.74
CA ARG A 195 12.84 3.52 -15.48
C ARG A 195 13.24 2.34 -14.57
N TYR A 196 12.25 1.77 -13.90
CA TYR A 196 12.41 0.66 -12.97
C TYR A 196 13.40 0.95 -11.83
N GLY A 197 13.41 2.21 -11.35
CA GLY A 197 14.27 2.66 -10.25
C GLY A 197 15.61 3.24 -10.68
N GLU A 198 16.00 3.15 -11.96
CA GLU A 198 17.27 3.73 -12.44
C GLU A 198 17.35 5.23 -12.17
N GLN A 199 16.26 5.98 -12.34
CA GLN A 199 16.25 7.42 -12.04
C GLN A 199 16.43 7.76 -10.56
N LEU A 200 16.25 6.77 -9.68
CA LEU A 200 16.43 6.91 -8.22
C LEU A 200 17.81 6.38 -7.77
N GLY A 201 18.67 5.99 -8.71
CA GLY A 201 20.01 5.46 -8.41
C GLY A 201 20.07 3.94 -8.25
N VAL A 202 18.99 3.21 -8.56
CA VAL A 202 19.01 1.74 -8.61
C VAL A 202 19.71 1.30 -9.89
N HIS A 203 21.03 1.23 -9.83
CA HIS A 203 21.87 0.80 -10.95
C HIS A 203 22.62 -0.48 -10.61
N TRP A 204 22.85 -1.31 -11.63
CA TRP A 204 23.77 -2.43 -11.48
C TRP A 204 25.15 -1.92 -11.08
N PRO A 205 25.78 -2.51 -10.04
CA PRO A 205 27.16 -2.23 -9.71
C PRO A 205 28.07 -2.46 -10.93
N LYS A 206 29.05 -1.57 -11.10
CA LYS A 206 30.13 -1.67 -12.07
C LYS A 206 31.40 -2.09 -11.35
#